data_AF-A0A672LJI2-F1
#
_entry.id   AF-A0A672LJI2-F1
#
_cell.length_a   1.000
_cell.length_b   1.000
_cell.length_c   1.000
_cell.angle_alpha   90.00
_cell.angle_beta   90.00
_cell.angle_gamma   90.00
#
_symmetry.space_group_name_H-M   'P 1'
#
loop_
_entity.id
_entity.type
_entity.pdbx_description
1 polymer ?
#
loop_
_entity_poly.entity_id
_entity_poly.type
_entity_poly.pdbx_seq_one_letter_code
_entity_poly.pdbx_strand_id
1 'polypeptide(L)'
;MLSKVKVSQNKNTQVDLSSICTLLKYSLNPADLTELHVIRYEYERDLLPLILSNCQYSMERGQETLMECDLPKIQQQILTRFLQGKPLITLNGIPTVVNRQDRNYEIIFKDVKGKVPQVSCIICFSIILELQSYSDVCEALSTVELALGFLAMTGGEPHMQLATYLEEVLQMTDNIAPHVLKAFSRCSLKHCVALWQLLSSLKSETLLRLKGHPFKDISEEYKHPLQEEHKSQLTSFITKSSAAAFLMEIHEFLLLVLKNPKDTHTFRPDWGLKETVVPYMDGKGLDVPPEVDEFFPEDILLSQCIDAWKFSALLRRERNQINHG
;
A
#
# COMPACT_ATOMS: atom_id res chain seq x y z
N MET A 1 -10.75 17.66 30.47
CA MET A 1 -11.09 16.22 30.63
C MET A 1 -11.77 15.76 29.35
N LEU A 2 -11.00 15.21 28.42
CA LEU A 2 -11.48 14.75 27.12
C LEU A 2 -12.11 13.35 27.31
N SER A 3 -13.43 13.26 27.19
CA SER A 3 -14.14 11.97 27.19
C SER A 3 -13.84 11.24 25.89
N LYS A 4 -13.08 10.15 25.99
CA LYS A 4 -12.86 9.19 24.90
C LYS A 4 -14.19 8.50 24.57
N VAL A 5 -14.81 8.86 23.44
CA VAL A 5 -15.90 8.08 22.87
C VAL A 5 -15.30 6.80 22.30
N LYS A 6 -15.46 5.69 23.02
CA LYS A 6 -15.03 4.36 22.62
C LYS A 6 -16.11 3.80 21.70
N VAL A 7 -15.88 3.83 20.38
CA VAL A 7 -16.72 3.09 19.42
C VAL A 7 -16.40 1.62 19.60
N SER A 8 -17.22 0.92 20.38
CA SER A 8 -17.15 -0.53 20.51
C SER A 8 -17.71 -1.15 19.24
N GLN A 9 -16.84 -1.65 18.35
CA GLN A 9 -17.25 -2.59 17.32
C GLN A 9 -17.54 -3.93 17.99
N ASN A 10 -18.81 -4.20 18.26
CA ASN A 10 -19.24 -5.50 18.75
C ASN A 10 -19.26 -6.47 17.55
N LYS A 11 -18.17 -7.22 17.36
CA LYS A 11 -18.12 -8.39 16.48
C LYS A 11 -18.89 -9.53 17.18
N ASN A 12 -19.77 -10.21 16.44
CA ASN A 12 -20.62 -11.34 16.85
C ASN A 12 -21.99 -11.01 17.48
N THR A 13 -22.87 -10.35 16.72
CA THR A 13 -24.27 -10.81 16.56
C THR A 13 -24.84 -10.13 15.32
N GLN A 14 -24.82 -10.82 14.18
CA GLN A 14 -25.49 -10.36 12.96
C GLN A 14 -26.99 -10.61 13.12
N VAL A 15 -27.64 -9.80 13.96
CA VAL A 15 -29.07 -9.55 13.78
C VAL A 15 -29.15 -8.63 12.58
N ASP A 16 -29.75 -9.11 11.50
CA ASP A 16 -29.89 -8.38 10.25
C ASP A 16 -30.82 -7.16 10.42
N LEU A 17 -30.29 -6.11 11.03
CA LEU A 17 -30.95 -4.80 11.22
C LEU A 17 -31.22 -4.11 9.88
N SER A 18 -30.69 -4.63 8.76
CA SER A 18 -30.91 -4.08 7.41
C SER A 18 -32.39 -4.10 7.00
N SER A 19 -33.17 -5.04 7.55
CA SER A 19 -34.60 -5.20 7.25
C SER A 19 -35.52 -4.30 8.06
N ILE A 20 -34.99 -3.57 9.05
CA ILE A 20 -35.77 -2.74 9.99
C ILE A 20 -35.79 -1.25 9.58
N CYS A 21 -34.78 -0.78 8.86
CA CYS A 21 -34.68 0.62 8.38
C CYS A 21 -35.25 0.82 6.97
N THR A 22 -36.33 0.10 6.60
CA THR A 22 -36.88 0.13 5.24
C THR A 22 -37.73 1.35 4.91
N LEU A 23 -37.89 2.32 5.84
CA LEU A 23 -38.86 3.39 5.70
C LEU A 23 -38.33 4.82 5.49
N LEU A 24 -37.03 5.06 5.28
CA LEU A 24 -36.50 6.27 4.59
C LEU A 24 -34.98 6.13 4.42
N LYS A 25 -34.54 5.82 3.19
CA LYS A 25 -33.12 5.71 2.81
C LYS A 25 -32.49 7.10 2.72
N TYR A 26 -32.02 7.66 3.83
CA TYR A 26 -31.10 8.79 3.78
C TYR A 26 -29.79 8.45 4.49
N SER A 27 -28.68 8.77 3.84
CA SER A 27 -27.33 8.46 4.28
C SER A 27 -26.59 9.73 4.65
N LEU A 28 -25.73 9.67 5.67
CA LEU A 28 -24.93 10.80 6.11
C LEU A 28 -23.45 10.42 6.25
N ASN A 29 -22.58 11.38 5.97
CA ASN A 29 -21.14 11.23 6.19
C ASN A 29 -20.78 11.47 7.66
N PRO A 30 -19.69 10.88 8.17
CA PRO A 30 -19.24 11.08 9.54
C PRO A 30 -18.96 12.54 9.91
N ALA A 31 -18.58 13.37 8.93
CA ALA A 31 -18.33 14.80 9.13
C ALA A 31 -19.60 15.60 9.47
N ASP A 32 -20.77 15.12 9.03
CA ASP A 32 -22.07 15.80 9.19
C ASP A 32 -22.91 15.18 10.31
N LEU A 33 -22.30 14.29 11.13
CA LEU A 33 -22.99 13.66 12.25
C LEU A 33 -23.23 14.65 13.39
N THR A 34 -24.45 14.61 13.92
CA THR A 34 -24.84 15.29 15.16
C THR A 34 -25.36 14.23 16.13
N GLU A 35 -25.57 14.59 17.39
CA GLU A 35 -26.09 13.65 18.39
C GLU A 35 -27.45 13.03 17.99
N LEU A 36 -28.24 13.74 17.18
CA LEU A 36 -29.54 13.29 16.70
C LEU A 36 -29.45 12.10 15.72
N HIS A 37 -28.32 11.97 15.01
CA HIS A 37 -28.10 10.91 14.03
C HIS A 37 -27.66 9.59 14.65
N VAL A 38 -27.20 9.60 15.90
CA VAL A 38 -26.70 8.41 16.60
C VAL A 38 -27.82 7.76 17.41
N ILE A 39 -27.84 6.42 17.45
CA ILE A 39 -28.73 5.67 18.34
C ILE A 39 -28.19 5.83 19.76
N ARG A 40 -28.97 6.47 20.63
CA ARG A 40 -28.61 6.73 22.03
C ARG A 40 -29.79 6.37 22.91
N TYR A 41 -29.54 5.62 23.96
CA TYR A 41 -30.51 5.23 24.96
C TYR A 41 -29.81 5.06 26.32
N GLU A 42 -30.55 5.32 27.40
CA GLU A 42 -30.13 5.03 28.77
C GLU A 42 -30.97 3.87 29.32
N TYR A 43 -30.32 2.80 29.79
CA TYR A 43 -31.00 1.59 30.22
C TYR A 43 -32.07 1.86 31.28
N GLU A 44 -31.70 2.52 32.38
CA GLU A 44 -32.60 2.78 33.52
C GLU A 44 -33.76 3.71 33.20
N ARG A 45 -33.54 4.70 32.31
CA ARG A 45 -34.51 5.75 32.02
C ARG A 45 -35.41 5.42 30.83
N ASP A 46 -34.87 4.73 29.84
CA ASP A 46 -35.53 4.56 28.56
C ASP A 46 -35.99 3.11 28.35
N LEU A 47 -35.10 2.13 28.57
CA LEU A 47 -35.39 0.73 28.27
C LEU A 47 -36.15 0.03 29.40
N LEU A 48 -35.73 0.21 30.65
CA LEU A 48 -36.33 -0.48 31.79
C LEU A 48 -37.82 -0.15 31.95
N PRO A 49 -38.27 1.13 31.90
CA PRO A 49 -39.69 1.45 32.00
C PRO A 49 -40.48 0.92 30.80
N LEU A 50 -39.89 0.93 29.60
CA LEU A 50 -40.49 0.39 28.39
C LEU A 50 -40.74 -1.12 28.54
N ILE A 51 -39.74 -1.89 28.97
CA ILE A 51 -39.85 -3.33 29.16
C ILE A 51 -40.90 -3.65 30.22
N LEU A 52 -40.80 -3.03 31.41
CA LEU A 52 -41.73 -3.28 32.52
C LEU A 52 -43.18 -2.93 32.16
N SER A 53 -43.41 -1.88 31.36
CA SER A 53 -44.77 -1.50 30.92
C SER A 53 -45.43 -2.51 29.99
N ASN A 54 -44.68 -3.44 29.42
CA ASN A 54 -45.17 -4.48 28.52
C ASN A 54 -45.08 -5.89 29.13
N CYS A 55 -44.74 -6.01 30.42
CA CYS A 55 -44.77 -7.27 31.16
C CYS A 55 -46.00 -7.29 32.07
N GLN A 56 -46.82 -8.32 31.93
CA GLN A 56 -48.03 -8.55 32.72
C GLN A 56 -47.82 -9.74 33.65
N TYR A 57 -48.41 -9.66 34.84
CA TYR A 57 -48.43 -10.76 35.80
C TYR A 57 -49.81 -11.40 35.77
N SER A 58 -49.87 -12.70 35.53
CA SER A 58 -51.09 -13.49 35.65
C SER A 58 -50.99 -14.42 36.86
N MET A 59 -52.10 -14.58 37.57
CA MET A 59 -52.22 -15.51 38.69
C MET A 59 -53.48 -16.34 38.49
N GLU A 60 -53.30 -17.63 38.21
CA GLU A 60 -54.39 -18.61 38.22
C GLU A 60 -54.57 -19.18 39.64
N ARG A 61 -55.82 -19.47 40.04
CA ARG A 61 -56.13 -19.96 41.39
C ARG A 61 -55.42 -21.30 41.66
N GLY A 62 -54.42 -21.26 42.54
CA GLY A 62 -53.69 -22.44 43.02
C GLY A 62 -52.35 -22.71 42.32
N GLN A 63 -51.86 -21.81 41.45
CA GLN A 63 -50.56 -21.93 40.78
C GLN A 63 -49.63 -20.74 41.09
N GLU A 64 -48.35 -20.84 40.68
CA GLU A 64 -47.35 -19.78 40.80
C GLU A 64 -47.65 -18.59 39.87
N THR A 65 -47.24 -17.39 40.27
CA THR A 65 -47.37 -16.16 39.46
C THR A 65 -46.55 -16.29 38.17
N LEU A 66 -47.21 -16.22 37.02
CA LEU A 66 -46.56 -16.23 35.71
C LEU A 66 -46.40 -14.80 35.19
N MET A 67 -45.17 -14.42 34.84
CA MET A 67 -44.86 -13.15 34.18
C MET A 67 -44.78 -13.40 32.67
N GLU A 68 -45.56 -12.66 31.89
CA GLU A 68 -45.57 -12.73 30.43
C GLU A 68 -45.29 -11.34 29.85
N CYS A 69 -44.31 -11.25 28.94
CA CYS A 69 -43.96 -9.99 28.30
C CYS A 69 -44.34 -10.02 26.81
N ASP A 70 -44.99 -8.95 26.35
CA ASP A 70 -45.34 -8.77 24.94
C ASP A 70 -44.10 -8.33 24.13
N LEU A 71 -43.28 -9.32 23.74
CA LEU A 71 -42.06 -9.10 22.96
C LEU A 71 -42.32 -8.38 21.63
N PRO A 72 -43.37 -8.71 20.84
CA PRO A 72 -43.71 -7.96 19.64
C PRO A 72 -43.92 -6.46 19.89
N LYS A 73 -44.63 -6.11 20.96
CA LYS A 73 -44.89 -4.72 21.31
C LYS A 73 -43.65 -4.00 21.85
N ILE A 74 -42.83 -4.68 22.64
CA ILE A 74 -41.51 -4.16 23.07
C ILE A 74 -40.64 -3.87 21.85
N GLN A 75 -40.54 -4.81 20.91
CA GLN A 75 -39.79 -4.64 19.67
C GLN A 75 -40.31 -3.41 18.91
N GLN A 76 -41.61 -3.31 18.65
CA GLN A 76 -42.18 -2.17 17.93
C GLN A 76 -41.89 -0.83 18.63
N GLN A 77 -41.98 -0.76 19.95
CA GLN A 77 -41.67 0.46 20.69
C GLN A 77 -40.18 0.83 20.62
N ILE A 78 -39.27 -0.15 20.61
CA ILE A 78 -37.83 0.09 20.41
C ILE A 78 -37.56 0.62 19.00
N LEU A 79 -38.18 0.00 17.99
CA LEU A 79 -38.05 0.43 16.59
C LEU A 79 -38.48 1.88 16.42
N THR A 80 -39.69 2.21 16.88
CA THR A 80 -40.28 3.54 16.73
C THR A 80 -39.53 4.61 17.52
N ARG A 81 -39.09 4.34 18.76
CA ARG A 81 -38.48 5.36 19.62
C ARG A 81 -37.00 5.60 19.34
N PHE A 82 -36.22 4.57 19.03
CA PHE A 82 -34.75 4.69 18.99
C PHE A 82 -34.16 4.54 17.59
N LEU A 83 -34.84 3.82 16.69
CA LEU A 83 -34.29 3.42 15.40
C LEU A 83 -34.95 4.14 14.22
N GLN A 84 -36.23 4.49 14.33
CA GLN A 84 -36.96 5.18 13.27
C GLN A 84 -36.36 6.55 12.99
N GLY A 85 -36.14 6.84 11.71
CA GLY A 85 -35.56 8.10 11.25
C GLY A 85 -34.05 8.22 11.47
N LYS A 86 -33.34 7.16 11.87
CA LYS A 86 -31.88 7.17 11.94
C LYS A 86 -31.27 6.97 10.54
N PRO A 87 -30.26 7.77 10.16
CA PRO A 87 -29.61 7.66 8.86
C PRO A 87 -28.70 6.43 8.77
N LEU A 88 -28.39 6.02 7.54
CA LEU A 88 -27.26 5.13 7.27
C LEU A 88 -25.96 5.95 7.30
N ILE A 89 -25.07 5.67 8.26
CA ILE A 89 -23.78 6.35 8.35
C ILE A 89 -22.82 5.75 7.32
N THR A 90 -22.32 6.56 6.39
CA THR A 90 -21.33 6.13 5.39
C THR A 90 -19.93 6.08 6.00
N LEU A 91 -19.03 5.34 5.36
CA LEU A 91 -17.60 5.32 5.75
C LEU A 91 -16.79 6.43 5.05
N ASN A 92 -17.44 7.29 4.26
CA ASN A 92 -16.77 8.31 3.46
C ASN A 92 -16.46 9.54 4.30
N GLY A 93 -15.20 9.94 4.38
CA GLY A 93 -14.79 11.15 5.11
C GLY A 93 -14.54 10.96 6.61
N ILE A 94 -14.28 9.72 7.05
CA ILE A 94 -13.77 9.46 8.41
C ILE A 94 -12.40 10.19 8.55
N PRO A 95 -12.22 11.06 9.56
CA PRO A 95 -10.94 11.68 9.84
C PRO A 95 -9.88 10.60 10.09
N THR A 96 -9.05 10.36 9.08
CA THR A 96 -8.04 9.30 9.10
C THR A 96 -6.68 9.95 9.12
N VAL A 97 -5.89 9.67 10.15
CA VAL A 97 -4.47 10.05 10.17
C VAL A 97 -3.74 9.06 9.27
N VAL A 98 -3.46 9.47 8.04
CA VAL A 98 -2.60 8.70 7.14
C VAL A 98 -1.15 9.07 7.47
N ASN A 99 -0.35 8.10 7.92
CA ASN A 99 1.07 8.32 8.10
C ASN A 99 1.70 8.60 6.73
N ARG A 100 2.09 9.86 6.48
CA ARG A 100 2.70 10.29 5.21
C ARG A 100 4.06 9.62 4.95
N GLN A 101 4.69 9.02 5.96
CA GLN A 101 5.92 8.25 5.79
C GLN A 101 5.68 6.84 5.25
N ASP A 102 4.43 6.36 5.34
CA ASP A 102 3.99 5.08 4.80
C ASP A 102 3.21 5.32 3.48
N ARG A 103 3.82 6.10 2.58
CA ARG A 103 3.30 6.28 1.23
C ARG A 103 3.32 4.92 0.55
N ASN A 104 2.14 4.33 0.40
CA ASN A 104 1.99 3.11 -0.37
C ASN A 104 2.21 3.46 -1.85
N TYR A 105 3.43 3.27 -2.33
CA TYR A 105 3.80 3.56 -3.70
C TYR A 105 3.04 2.70 -4.71
N GLU A 106 2.48 1.55 -4.33
CA GLU A 106 1.57 0.80 -5.21
C GLU A 106 0.34 1.65 -5.57
N ILE A 107 -0.23 2.35 -4.59
CA ILE A 107 -1.37 3.25 -4.78
C ILE A 107 -0.95 4.47 -5.59
N ILE A 108 0.18 5.09 -5.24
CA ILE A 108 0.70 6.27 -5.96
C ILE A 108 0.95 5.92 -7.43
N PHE A 109 1.56 4.78 -7.73
CA PHE A 109 1.83 4.38 -9.11
C PHE A 109 0.55 4.12 -9.87
N LYS A 110 -0.45 3.49 -9.24
CA LYS A 110 -1.77 3.30 -9.85
C LYS A 110 -2.44 4.64 -10.17
N ASP A 111 -2.42 5.59 -9.23
CA ASP A 111 -3.02 6.90 -9.41
C ASP A 111 -2.30 7.75 -10.46
N VAL A 112 -0.96 7.70 -10.49
CA VAL A 112 -0.15 8.36 -11.52
C VAL A 112 -0.43 7.75 -12.89
N LYS A 113 -0.39 6.41 -13.02
CA LYS A 113 -0.68 5.73 -14.30
C LYS A 113 -2.08 6.05 -14.84
N GLY A 114 -3.06 6.26 -13.94
CA GLY A 114 -4.40 6.67 -14.31
C GLY A 114 -4.53 8.12 -14.80
N LYS A 115 -3.58 9.00 -14.47
CA LYS A 115 -3.61 10.43 -14.83
C LYS A 115 -2.56 10.83 -15.87
N VAL A 116 -1.40 10.17 -15.87
CA VAL A 116 -0.25 10.43 -16.73
C VAL A 116 0.28 9.10 -17.24
N PRO A 117 0.09 8.77 -18.53
CA PRO A 117 0.64 7.56 -19.14
C PRO A 117 2.13 7.39 -18.82
N GLN A 118 2.50 6.28 -18.18
CA GLN A 118 3.88 5.97 -17.80
C GLN A 118 4.52 4.99 -18.78
N VAL A 119 5.80 5.18 -19.07
CA VAL A 119 6.59 4.34 -19.98
C VAL A 119 7.96 4.00 -19.38
N SER A 120 8.54 2.87 -19.81
CA SER A 120 9.91 2.50 -19.48
C SER A 120 10.89 3.58 -19.92
N CYS A 121 11.98 3.76 -19.19
CA CYS A 121 12.95 4.82 -19.46
C CYS A 121 14.37 4.26 -19.62
N ILE A 122 14.72 3.83 -20.83
CA ILE A 122 16.07 3.34 -21.15
C ILE A 122 17.10 4.47 -20.97
N ILE A 123 16.72 5.71 -21.32
CA ILE A 123 17.57 6.90 -21.19
C ILE A 123 17.87 7.23 -19.72
N CYS A 124 17.03 6.79 -18.77
CA CYS A 124 17.21 7.10 -17.35
C CYS A 124 18.51 6.51 -16.80
N PHE A 125 19.07 5.44 -17.38
CA PHE A 125 20.38 4.94 -16.98
C PHE A 125 21.51 5.96 -17.17
N SER A 126 21.36 6.92 -18.09
CA SER A 126 22.34 8.01 -18.26
C SER A 126 22.38 8.99 -17.08
N ILE A 127 21.31 9.06 -16.27
CA ILE A 127 21.24 9.90 -15.06
C ILE A 127 22.21 9.41 -13.99
N ILE A 128 22.47 8.10 -13.93
CA ILE A 128 23.41 7.50 -12.97
C ILE A 128 24.79 8.14 -13.07
N LEU A 129 25.21 8.54 -14.27
CA LEU A 129 26.52 9.17 -14.51
C LEU A 129 26.62 10.57 -13.90
N GLU A 130 25.50 11.26 -13.68
CA GLU A 130 25.45 12.59 -13.07
C GLU A 130 25.38 12.51 -11.53
N LEU A 131 25.04 11.35 -10.96
CA LEU A 131 24.89 11.12 -9.52
C LEU A 131 26.16 10.48 -8.94
N GLN A 132 27.04 11.30 -8.35
CA GLN A 132 28.37 10.86 -7.93
C GLN A 132 28.42 10.32 -6.49
N SER A 133 27.53 10.80 -5.61
CA SER A 133 27.48 10.44 -4.21
C SER A 133 26.18 9.74 -3.80
N TYR A 134 26.21 9.03 -2.66
CA TYR A 134 25.00 8.46 -2.07
C TYR A 134 23.96 9.55 -1.71
N SER A 135 24.44 10.75 -1.33
CA SER A 135 23.57 11.90 -1.06
C SER A 135 22.84 12.34 -2.31
N ASP A 136 23.53 12.44 -3.45
CA ASP A 136 22.92 12.82 -4.74
C ASP A 136 21.81 11.83 -5.12
N VAL A 137 22.05 10.53 -4.94
CA VAL A 137 21.04 9.49 -5.22
C VAL A 137 19.84 9.62 -4.29
N CYS A 138 20.06 9.90 -3.00
CA CYS A 138 18.99 10.10 -2.04
C CYS A 138 18.17 11.35 -2.33
N GLU A 139 18.83 12.45 -2.69
CA GLU A 139 18.17 13.70 -3.07
C GLU A 139 17.36 13.52 -4.35
N ALA A 140 17.96 12.94 -5.40
CA ALA A 140 17.27 12.64 -6.65
C ALA A 140 16.03 11.77 -6.41
N LEU A 141 16.16 10.69 -5.63
CA LEU A 141 15.02 9.83 -5.30
C LEU A 141 13.93 10.62 -4.55
N SER A 142 14.29 11.39 -3.53
CA SER A 142 13.34 12.16 -2.73
C SER A 142 12.56 13.19 -3.56
N THR A 143 13.24 13.83 -4.52
CA THR A 143 12.62 14.76 -5.46
C THR A 143 11.63 14.06 -6.39
N VAL A 144 11.98 12.88 -6.91
CA VAL A 144 11.07 12.08 -7.74
C VAL A 144 9.87 11.57 -6.94
N GLU A 145 10.09 11.13 -5.70
CA GLU A 145 9.02 10.70 -4.78
C GLU A 145 8.04 11.84 -4.46
N LEU A 146 8.54 13.06 -4.32
CA LEU A 146 7.71 14.24 -4.15
C LEU A 146 6.89 14.51 -5.41
N ALA A 147 7.53 14.55 -6.58
CA ALA A 147 6.87 14.76 -7.86
C ALA A 147 5.77 13.72 -8.10
N LEU A 148 6.04 12.43 -7.87
CA LEU A 148 5.06 11.35 -7.96
C LEU A 148 3.86 11.58 -7.03
N GLY A 149 4.08 12.09 -5.82
CA GLY A 149 2.99 12.44 -4.90
C GLY A 149 2.07 13.53 -5.46
N PHE A 150 2.62 14.56 -6.11
CA PHE A 150 1.83 15.60 -6.77
C PHE A 150 1.12 15.08 -8.01
N LEU A 151 1.83 14.35 -8.89
CA LEU A 151 1.25 13.75 -10.09
C LEU A 151 0.10 12.80 -9.77
N ALA A 152 0.19 12.06 -8.66
CA ALA A 152 -0.89 11.20 -8.18
C ALA A 152 -2.15 12.01 -7.84
N MET A 153 -2.03 13.26 -7.41
CA MET A 153 -3.17 14.13 -7.09
C MET A 153 -3.66 14.91 -8.31
N THR A 154 -2.75 15.54 -9.06
CA THR A 154 -3.08 16.55 -10.07
C THR A 154 -2.98 16.05 -11.50
N GLY A 155 -2.28 14.95 -11.75
CA GLY A 155 -1.83 14.59 -13.09
C GLY A 155 -0.79 15.58 -13.63
N GLY A 156 -0.60 15.56 -14.95
CA GLY A 156 0.37 16.41 -15.66
C GLY A 156 0.45 16.04 -17.15
N GLU A 157 1.10 16.88 -17.93
CA GLU A 157 1.32 16.61 -19.36
C GLU A 157 2.48 15.60 -19.52
N PRO A 158 2.29 14.44 -20.16
CA PRO A 158 3.28 13.36 -20.19
C PRO A 158 4.65 13.73 -20.76
N HIS A 159 4.70 14.67 -21.71
CA HIS A 159 5.92 15.10 -22.39
C HIS A 159 6.66 16.26 -21.70
N MET A 160 6.03 16.94 -20.75
CA MET A 160 6.62 17.99 -19.95
C MET A 160 7.87 17.47 -19.27
N GLN A 161 8.97 18.21 -19.39
CA GLN A 161 10.23 17.84 -18.77
C GLN A 161 10.08 17.84 -17.25
N LEU A 162 10.71 16.85 -16.61
CA LEU A 162 10.64 16.74 -15.14
C LEU A 162 11.29 17.96 -14.49
N ALA A 163 12.40 18.47 -15.04
CA ALA A 163 13.03 19.70 -14.56
C ALA A 163 12.06 20.89 -14.62
N THR A 164 11.42 21.15 -15.77
CA THR A 164 10.43 22.21 -15.94
C THR A 164 9.26 22.08 -14.97
N TYR A 165 8.75 20.86 -14.77
CA TYR A 165 7.67 20.62 -13.79
C TYR A 165 8.10 20.97 -12.36
N LEU A 166 9.31 20.59 -11.96
CA LEU A 166 9.84 20.90 -10.63
C LEU A 166 10.05 22.41 -10.43
N GLU A 167 10.58 23.10 -11.44
CA GLU A 167 10.90 24.53 -11.37
C GLU A 167 9.64 25.41 -11.49
N GLU A 168 8.84 25.20 -12.53
CA GLU A 168 7.76 26.13 -12.90
C GLU A 168 6.42 25.78 -12.23
N VAL A 169 6.14 24.49 -12.03
CA VAL A 169 4.86 24.02 -11.47
C VAL A 169 4.95 23.82 -9.96
N LEU A 170 5.98 23.10 -9.49
CA LEU A 170 6.18 22.86 -8.06
C LEU A 170 6.97 23.96 -7.36
N GLN A 171 7.58 24.90 -8.10
CA GLN A 171 8.33 26.04 -7.55
C GLN A 171 9.46 25.61 -6.58
N MET A 172 10.24 24.60 -6.99
CA MET A 172 11.28 23.95 -6.16
C MET A 172 12.73 24.34 -6.50
N THR A 173 12.96 25.46 -7.19
CA THR A 173 14.28 25.86 -7.71
C THR A 173 15.39 25.94 -6.66
N ASP A 174 15.08 26.33 -5.42
CA ASP A 174 16.09 26.55 -4.37
C ASP A 174 16.44 25.27 -3.57
N ASN A 175 15.68 24.19 -3.78
CA ASN A 175 15.73 22.98 -2.96
C ASN A 175 16.40 21.78 -3.65
N ILE A 176 16.89 21.95 -4.88
CA ILE A 176 17.43 20.86 -5.71
C ILE A 176 18.82 21.24 -6.21
N ALA A 177 19.78 20.35 -6.03
CA ALA A 177 21.13 20.55 -6.52
C ALA A 177 21.15 20.69 -8.06
N PRO A 178 21.90 21.65 -8.63
CA PRO A 178 21.86 21.94 -10.07
C PRO A 178 22.20 20.75 -10.97
N HIS A 179 23.09 19.84 -10.54
CA HIS A 179 23.43 18.63 -11.29
C HIS A 179 22.30 17.61 -11.30
N VAL A 180 21.56 17.46 -10.20
CA VAL A 180 20.37 16.59 -10.12
C VAL A 180 19.29 17.11 -11.06
N LEU A 181 19.04 18.42 -11.04
CA LEU A 181 18.04 19.06 -11.90
C LEU A 181 18.42 18.94 -13.39
N LYS A 182 19.72 19.14 -13.71
CA LYS A 182 20.25 18.90 -15.05
C LYS A 182 20.04 17.45 -15.49
N ALA A 183 20.21 16.47 -14.60
CA ALA A 183 19.97 15.08 -14.94
C ALA A 183 18.49 14.83 -15.26
N PHE A 184 17.56 15.45 -14.52
CA PHE A 184 16.12 15.36 -14.76
C PHE A 184 15.62 16.07 -16.02
N SER A 185 16.36 17.01 -16.58
CA SER A 185 16.02 17.65 -17.86
C SER A 185 15.94 16.65 -19.03
N ARG A 186 16.57 15.48 -18.89
CA ARG A 186 16.54 14.38 -19.88
C ARG A 186 15.30 13.50 -19.76
N CYS A 187 14.49 13.72 -18.72
CA CYS A 187 13.27 12.98 -18.44
C CYS A 187 12.04 13.87 -18.53
N SER A 188 10.89 13.22 -18.62
CA SER A 188 9.57 13.85 -18.65
C SER A 188 8.61 13.10 -17.75
N LEU A 189 7.44 13.68 -17.49
CA LEU A 189 6.50 13.16 -16.49
C LEU A 189 6.04 11.71 -16.75
N LYS A 190 6.05 11.27 -18.00
CA LYS A 190 5.80 9.87 -18.37
C LYS A 190 6.86 8.87 -17.89
N HIS A 191 8.01 9.33 -17.40
CA HIS A 191 9.12 8.46 -16.98
C HIS A 191 9.24 8.37 -15.45
N CYS A 192 8.43 9.09 -14.67
CA CYS A 192 8.62 9.24 -13.22
C CYS A 192 8.58 7.92 -12.45
N VAL A 193 7.71 6.97 -12.83
CA VAL A 193 7.66 5.65 -12.16
C VAL A 193 8.91 4.83 -12.47
N ALA A 194 9.35 4.78 -13.72
CA ALA A 194 10.58 4.10 -14.11
C ALA A 194 11.82 4.73 -13.45
N LEU A 195 11.83 6.06 -13.31
CA LEU A 195 12.91 6.79 -12.66
C LEU A 195 12.95 6.51 -11.15
N TRP A 196 11.79 6.42 -10.48
CA TRP A 196 11.73 6.00 -9.09
C TRP A 196 12.33 4.62 -8.90
N GLN A 197 11.95 3.66 -9.75
CA GLN A 197 12.44 2.28 -9.68
C GLN A 197 13.97 2.27 -9.84
N LEU A 198 14.48 3.02 -10.82
CA LEU A 198 15.92 3.14 -11.07
C LEU A 198 16.68 3.72 -9.88
N LEU A 199 16.20 4.85 -9.36
CA LEU A 199 16.88 5.57 -8.28
C LEU A 199 16.79 4.81 -6.95
N SER A 200 15.67 4.11 -6.68
CA SER A 200 15.52 3.29 -5.47
C SER A 200 16.43 2.06 -5.52
N SER A 201 16.57 1.43 -6.69
CA SER A 201 17.52 0.35 -6.93
C SER A 201 18.96 0.84 -6.78
N LEU A 202 19.33 1.94 -7.44
CA LEU A 202 20.66 2.56 -7.33
C LEU A 202 21.00 2.95 -5.89
N LYS A 203 20.04 3.48 -5.13
CA LYS A 203 20.22 3.80 -3.71
C LYS A 203 20.57 2.54 -2.92
N SER A 204 19.87 1.44 -3.18
CA SER A 204 20.08 0.16 -2.50
C SER A 204 21.42 -0.46 -2.87
N GLU A 205 21.80 -0.43 -4.15
CA GLU A 205 23.11 -0.87 -4.64
C GLU A 205 24.25 -0.04 -4.03
N THR A 206 24.08 1.29 -3.98
CA THR A 206 25.07 2.21 -3.42
C THR A 206 25.23 2.01 -1.92
N LEU A 207 24.13 1.77 -1.19
CA LEU A 207 24.18 1.48 0.23
C LEU A 207 24.86 0.14 0.51
N LEU A 208 24.63 -0.87 -0.32
CA LEU A 208 25.32 -2.17 -0.23
C LEU A 208 26.85 -2.00 -0.39
N ARG A 209 27.30 -1.15 -1.33
CA ARG A 209 28.72 -0.79 -1.50
C ARG A 209 29.31 -0.17 -0.24
N LEU A 210 28.55 0.67 0.46
CA LEU A 210 28.95 1.29 1.72
C LEU A 210 28.88 0.32 2.92
N LYS A 211 28.73 -0.99 2.66
CA LYS A 211 28.54 -2.05 3.66
C LYS A 211 27.29 -1.83 4.53
N GLY A 212 26.33 -1.06 4.02
CA GLY A 212 25.03 -0.87 4.66
C GLY A 212 24.04 -1.99 4.34
N HIS A 213 22.88 -1.94 4.99
CA HIS A 213 21.82 -2.94 4.85
C HIS A 213 20.56 -2.31 4.24
N PRO A 214 20.39 -2.33 2.89
CA PRO A 214 19.26 -1.68 2.22
C PRO A 214 17.89 -2.26 2.58
N PHE A 215 17.85 -3.53 2.99
CA PHE A 215 16.63 -4.27 3.33
C PHE A 215 16.55 -4.60 4.83
N LYS A 216 17.12 -3.74 5.69
CA LYS A 216 17.12 -3.96 7.15
C LYS A 216 15.71 -4.13 7.73
N ASP A 217 14.73 -3.43 7.14
CA ASP A 217 13.34 -3.40 7.62
C ASP A 217 12.50 -4.60 7.15
N ILE A 218 13.02 -5.44 6.24
CA ILE A 218 12.33 -6.67 5.80
C ILE A 218 12.53 -7.79 6.84
N SER A 219 11.56 -8.68 7.01
CA SER A 219 11.62 -9.85 7.89
C SER A 219 12.84 -10.75 7.61
N GLU A 220 13.38 -11.39 8.65
CA GLU A 220 14.55 -12.30 8.55
C GLU A 220 14.25 -13.58 7.76
N GLU A 221 12.97 -13.96 7.65
CA GLU A 221 12.53 -15.13 6.86
C GLU A 221 12.86 -15.01 5.36
N TYR A 222 13.11 -13.80 4.86
CA TYR A 222 13.49 -13.50 3.47
C TYR A 222 14.99 -13.26 3.27
N LYS A 223 15.81 -13.51 4.29
CA LYS A 223 17.25 -13.22 4.30
C LYS A 223 18.12 -14.49 4.35
N HIS A 224 17.57 -15.64 3.94
CA HIS A 224 18.34 -16.89 3.90
C HIS A 224 19.45 -16.80 2.84
N PRO A 225 20.64 -17.37 3.11
CA PRO A 225 21.75 -17.33 2.18
C PRO A 225 21.48 -18.19 0.94
N LEU A 226 22.04 -17.76 -0.20
CA LEU A 226 22.10 -18.57 -1.41
C LEU A 226 23.09 -19.72 -1.26
N GLN A 227 22.75 -20.84 -1.87
CA GLN A 227 23.67 -21.95 -2.10
C GLN A 227 24.61 -21.64 -3.28
N GLU A 228 25.79 -22.27 -3.30
CA GLU A 228 26.78 -22.06 -4.37
C GLU A 228 26.26 -22.46 -5.77
N GLU A 229 25.41 -23.48 -5.84
CA GLU A 229 24.74 -23.86 -7.08
C GLU A 229 23.86 -22.73 -7.63
N HIS A 230 23.00 -22.14 -6.77
CA HIS A 230 22.14 -21.02 -7.13
C HIS A 230 22.95 -19.79 -7.57
N LYS A 231 24.09 -19.53 -6.92
CA LYS A 231 25.01 -18.46 -7.32
C LYS A 231 25.58 -18.69 -8.73
N SER A 232 25.96 -19.93 -9.05
CA SER A 232 26.46 -20.28 -10.39
C SER A 232 25.38 -20.06 -11.46
N GLN A 233 24.16 -20.50 -11.20
CA GLN A 233 23.04 -20.32 -12.12
C GLN A 233 22.67 -18.84 -12.30
N LEU A 234 22.62 -18.05 -11.22
CA LEU A 234 22.41 -16.59 -11.29
C LEU A 234 23.52 -15.91 -12.10
N THR A 235 24.78 -16.34 -11.96
CA THR A 235 25.89 -15.79 -12.74
C THR A 235 25.67 -15.97 -14.24
N SER A 236 25.14 -17.12 -14.65
CA SER A 236 24.75 -17.38 -16.04
C SER A 236 23.58 -16.48 -16.48
N PHE A 237 22.53 -16.36 -15.67
CA PHE A 237 21.37 -15.53 -15.95
C PHE A 237 21.73 -14.03 -16.12
N ILE A 238 22.65 -13.51 -15.30
CA ILE A 238 23.07 -12.10 -15.34
C ILE A 238 23.73 -11.70 -16.67
N THR A 239 24.17 -12.68 -17.48
CA THR A 239 24.70 -12.42 -18.82
C THR A 239 23.63 -12.07 -19.86
N LYS A 240 22.35 -12.36 -19.58
CA LYS A 240 21.22 -12.14 -20.49
C LYS A 240 20.82 -10.66 -20.52
N SER A 241 20.32 -10.19 -21.66
CA SER A 241 19.88 -8.80 -21.87
C SER A 241 18.73 -8.38 -20.95
N SER A 242 17.83 -9.30 -20.60
CA SER A 242 16.66 -9.05 -19.77
C SER A 242 16.93 -9.09 -18.27
N ALA A 243 18.10 -9.56 -17.83
CA ALA A 243 18.44 -9.69 -16.41
C ALA A 243 18.37 -8.34 -15.67
N ALA A 244 18.75 -7.25 -16.34
CA ALA A 244 18.66 -5.92 -15.76
C ALA A 244 17.23 -5.50 -15.44
N ALA A 245 16.26 -5.80 -16.32
CA ALA A 245 14.86 -5.48 -16.10
C ALA A 245 14.27 -6.35 -14.97
N PHE A 246 14.55 -7.67 -14.99
CA PHE A 246 14.03 -8.57 -13.98
C PHE A 246 14.54 -8.24 -12.56
N LEU A 247 15.83 -7.88 -12.43
CA LEU A 247 16.38 -7.43 -11.14
C LEU A 247 15.72 -6.16 -10.59
N MET A 248 15.23 -5.29 -11.46
CA MET A 248 14.51 -4.08 -11.07
C MET A 248 13.12 -4.43 -10.54
N GLU A 249 12.47 -5.44 -11.10
CA GLU A 249 11.18 -5.94 -10.61
C GLU A 249 11.33 -6.67 -9.27
N ILE A 250 12.38 -7.49 -9.10
CA ILE A 250 12.73 -8.08 -7.80
C ILE A 250 12.97 -6.98 -6.76
N HIS A 251 13.75 -5.93 -7.11
CA HIS A 251 14.01 -4.82 -6.20
C HIS A 251 12.74 -4.10 -5.76
N GLU A 252 11.87 -3.78 -6.71
CA GLU A 252 10.61 -3.12 -6.44
C GLU A 252 9.73 -4.00 -5.55
N PHE A 253 9.62 -5.29 -5.84
CA PHE A 253 8.89 -6.26 -5.04
C PHE A 253 9.39 -6.30 -3.59
N LEU A 254 10.71 -6.33 -3.37
CA LEU A 254 11.30 -6.26 -2.03
C LEU A 254 10.85 -4.99 -1.28
N LEU A 255 10.84 -3.84 -1.94
CA LEU A 255 10.52 -2.56 -1.30
C LEU A 255 9.03 -2.32 -1.07
N LEU A 256 8.18 -2.71 -2.01
CA LEU A 256 6.76 -2.39 -1.99
C LEU A 256 5.91 -3.47 -1.34
N VAL A 257 6.33 -4.73 -1.48
CA VAL A 257 5.54 -5.88 -1.08
C VAL A 257 6.09 -6.50 0.21
N LEU A 258 7.40 -6.81 0.26
CA LEU A 258 7.97 -7.52 1.41
C LEU A 258 8.34 -6.61 2.59
N LYS A 259 8.53 -5.30 2.37
CA LYS A 259 8.90 -4.37 3.45
C LYS A 259 7.77 -4.16 4.46
N ASN A 260 6.54 -3.98 3.97
CA ASN A 260 5.34 -3.75 4.78
C ASN A 260 4.22 -4.67 4.28
N PRO A 261 4.29 -6.00 4.55
CA PRO A 261 3.28 -6.92 4.07
C PRO A 261 1.92 -6.55 4.66
N LYS A 262 0.91 -6.35 3.78
CA LYS A 262 -0.45 -5.97 4.19
C LYS A 262 -1.08 -7.01 5.11
N ASP A 263 -0.75 -8.30 4.92
CA ASP A 263 -1.05 -9.40 5.82
C ASP A 263 0.21 -10.27 6.05
N THR A 264 0.39 -10.74 7.28
CA THR A 264 1.56 -11.52 7.76
C THR A 264 1.77 -12.86 7.04
N HIS A 265 0.89 -13.25 6.11
CA HIS A 265 0.91 -14.54 5.41
C HIS A 265 0.64 -14.45 3.90
N THR A 266 0.63 -13.25 3.29
CA THR A 266 0.33 -13.12 1.85
C THR A 266 1.39 -13.79 0.97
N PHE A 267 2.66 -13.70 1.37
CA PHE A 267 3.79 -14.26 0.64
C PHE A 267 4.52 -15.26 1.52
N ARG A 268 4.64 -16.49 1.06
CA ARG A 268 5.30 -17.53 1.86
C ARG A 268 6.78 -17.64 1.48
N PRO A 269 7.71 -17.71 2.46
CA PRO A 269 9.14 -17.80 2.18
C PRO A 269 9.58 -19.07 1.44
N ASP A 270 8.76 -20.13 1.47
CA ASP A 270 9.01 -21.40 0.79
C ASP A 270 8.50 -21.44 -0.67
N TRP A 271 7.91 -20.36 -1.19
CA TRP A 271 7.55 -20.26 -2.61
C TRP A 271 8.75 -19.99 -3.50
N GLY A 272 8.66 -20.39 -4.77
CA GLY A 272 9.64 -20.05 -5.79
C GLY A 272 9.69 -18.53 -6.02
N LEU A 273 10.89 -17.96 -6.09
CA LEU A 273 11.09 -16.54 -6.35
C LEU A 273 10.54 -16.15 -7.73
N LYS A 274 10.86 -16.94 -8.77
CA LYS A 274 10.33 -16.77 -10.13
C LYS A 274 8.81 -16.82 -10.15
N GLU A 275 8.25 -17.86 -9.55
CA GLU A 275 6.80 -18.10 -9.46
C GLU A 275 6.06 -17.00 -8.69
N THR A 276 6.75 -16.23 -7.85
CA THR A 276 6.17 -15.10 -7.11
C THR A 276 6.28 -13.79 -7.90
N VAL A 277 7.43 -13.52 -8.51
CA VAL A 277 7.71 -12.24 -9.19
C VAL A 277 7.07 -12.15 -10.57
N VAL A 278 6.98 -13.27 -11.29
CA VAL A 278 6.33 -13.31 -12.62
C VAL A 278 4.85 -12.89 -12.54
N PRO A 279 4.01 -13.47 -11.66
CA PRO A 279 2.63 -13.00 -11.50
C PRO A 279 2.52 -11.55 -11.01
N TYR A 280 3.50 -11.08 -10.22
CA TYR A 280 3.58 -9.67 -9.82
C TYR A 280 3.79 -8.75 -11.03
N MET A 281 4.65 -9.13 -11.97
CA MET A 281 4.87 -8.42 -13.23
C MET A 281 3.62 -8.46 -14.13
N ASP A 282 2.99 -9.63 -14.26
CA ASP A 282 1.75 -9.79 -15.02
C ASP A 282 0.63 -8.88 -14.47
N GLY A 283 0.52 -8.79 -13.14
CA GLY A 283 -0.42 -7.88 -12.47
C GLY A 283 -0.17 -6.39 -12.77
N LYS A 284 1.05 -6.02 -13.18
CA LYS A 284 1.42 -4.67 -13.66
C LYS A 284 1.18 -4.48 -15.17
N GLY A 285 0.83 -5.55 -15.89
CA GLY A 285 0.70 -5.56 -17.35
C GLY A 285 2.05 -5.45 -18.07
N LEU A 286 3.11 -5.99 -17.46
CA LEU A 286 4.45 -6.05 -18.07
C LEU A 286 4.64 -7.41 -18.73
N ASP A 287 5.20 -7.42 -19.93
CA ASP A 287 5.60 -8.67 -20.59
C ASP A 287 6.82 -9.27 -19.88
N VAL A 288 6.72 -10.55 -19.54
CA VAL A 288 7.83 -11.31 -18.95
C VAL A 288 8.80 -11.69 -20.07
N PRO A 289 10.09 -11.30 -19.97
CA PRO A 289 11.07 -11.66 -21.00
C PRO A 289 11.27 -13.18 -21.07
N PRO A 290 11.34 -13.79 -22.28
CA PRO A 290 11.51 -15.24 -22.42
C PRO A 290 12.74 -15.79 -21.71
N GLU A 291 13.81 -15.00 -21.57
CA GLU A 291 15.02 -15.47 -20.90
C GLU A 291 14.83 -15.61 -19.38
N VAL A 292 13.82 -14.97 -18.78
CA VAL A 292 13.42 -15.22 -17.39
C VAL A 292 12.87 -16.62 -17.27
N ASP A 293 12.01 -17.03 -18.20
CA ASP A 293 11.44 -18.37 -18.19
C ASP A 293 12.48 -19.45 -18.47
N GLU A 294 13.38 -19.21 -19.43
CA GLU A 294 14.37 -20.19 -19.87
C GLU A 294 15.60 -20.30 -18.96
N PHE A 295 16.05 -19.20 -18.37
CA PHE A 295 17.37 -19.15 -17.72
C PHE A 295 17.35 -18.72 -16.24
N PHE A 296 16.24 -18.22 -15.71
CA PHE A 296 16.17 -17.89 -14.29
C PHE A 296 16.03 -19.18 -13.45
N PRO A 297 16.79 -19.34 -12.35
CA PRO A 297 16.76 -20.58 -11.57
C PRO A 297 15.39 -20.81 -10.90
N GLU A 298 14.84 -22.01 -11.07
CA GLU A 298 13.52 -22.36 -10.51
C GLU A 298 13.57 -22.68 -9.01
N ASP A 299 14.71 -23.22 -8.54
CA ASP A 299 14.88 -23.69 -7.16
C ASP A 299 15.18 -22.55 -6.15
N ILE A 300 15.35 -21.31 -6.63
CA ILE A 300 15.56 -20.18 -5.72
C ILE A 300 14.24 -19.83 -5.05
N LEU A 301 14.23 -19.94 -3.73
CA LEU A 301 13.06 -19.64 -2.91
C LEU A 301 12.96 -18.15 -2.58
N LEU A 302 11.76 -17.71 -2.24
CA LEU A 302 11.48 -16.34 -1.80
C LEU A 302 12.23 -16.01 -0.50
N SER A 303 12.46 -17.00 0.36
CA SER A 303 13.33 -16.89 1.55
C SER A 303 14.76 -16.45 1.22
N GLN A 304 15.23 -16.66 0.00
CA GLN A 304 16.57 -16.29 -0.48
C GLN A 304 16.56 -15.00 -1.32
N CYS A 305 15.41 -14.35 -1.50
CA CYS A 305 15.21 -13.24 -2.43
C CYS A 305 16.17 -12.06 -2.19
N ILE A 306 16.41 -11.70 -0.92
CA ILE A 306 17.29 -10.59 -0.60
C ILE A 306 18.74 -10.92 -0.98
N ASP A 307 19.19 -12.14 -0.71
CA ASP A 307 20.56 -12.56 -1.02
C ASP A 307 20.74 -12.75 -2.54
N ALA A 308 19.74 -13.31 -3.22
CA ALA A 308 19.63 -13.38 -4.69
C ALA A 308 19.82 -12.00 -5.35
N TRP A 309 19.10 -10.99 -4.86
CA TRP A 309 19.20 -9.64 -5.38
C TRP A 309 20.57 -9.01 -5.10
N LYS A 310 21.08 -9.10 -3.86
CA LYS A 310 22.39 -8.54 -3.48
C LYS A 310 23.52 -9.13 -4.32
N PHE A 311 23.54 -10.46 -4.43
CA PHE A 311 24.55 -11.18 -5.22
C PHE A 311 24.52 -10.73 -6.68
N SER A 312 23.33 -10.71 -7.27
CA SER A 312 23.12 -10.30 -8.66
C SER A 312 23.50 -8.84 -8.94
N ALA A 313 23.16 -7.93 -8.01
CA ALA A 313 23.50 -6.52 -8.11
C ALA A 313 25.03 -6.27 -8.08
N LEU A 314 25.75 -7.00 -7.23
CA LEU A 314 27.21 -6.94 -7.16
C LEU A 314 27.86 -7.47 -8.46
N LEU A 315 27.43 -8.64 -8.94
CA LEU A 315 27.93 -9.24 -10.18
C LEU A 315 27.72 -8.33 -11.40
N ARG A 316 26.51 -7.78 -11.56
CA ARG A 316 26.18 -6.90 -12.68
C ARG A 316 27.12 -5.70 -12.73
N ARG A 317 27.47 -5.16 -11.57
CA ARG A 317 28.35 -4.01 -11.46
C ARG A 317 29.80 -4.34 -11.79
N GLU A 318 30.34 -5.44 -11.27
CA GLU A 318 31.71 -5.89 -11.60
C GLU A 318 31.89 -6.01 -13.11
N ARG A 319 30.88 -6.58 -13.80
CA ARG A 319 30.86 -6.69 -15.26
C ARG A 319 30.83 -5.32 -15.96
N ASN A 320 30.02 -4.38 -15.48
CA ASN A 320 29.95 -3.04 -16.06
C ASN A 320 31.25 -2.25 -15.85
N GLN A 321 32.00 -2.51 -14.77
CA GLN A 321 33.31 -1.90 -14.56
C GLN A 321 34.38 -2.49 -15.50
N ILE A 322 34.34 -3.79 -15.77
CA ILE A 322 35.26 -4.46 -16.71
C ILE A 322 35.01 -4.02 -18.16
N ASN A 323 33.76 -3.77 -18.56
CA ASN A 323 33.43 -3.32 -19.92
C ASN A 323 33.74 -1.83 -20.20
N HIS A 324 34.09 -1.05 -19.18
CA HIS A 324 34.40 0.38 -19.27
C HIS A 324 35.83 0.74 -18.85
N GLY A 325 36.68 -0.24 -18.55
CA GLY A 325 38.12 -0.09 -18.31
C GLY A 325 38.94 -0.60 -19.48
#